data_AF-A0A7G1H3P4-F1
#
_entry.id   AF-A0A7G1H3P4-F1
#
_cell.length_a   1.000
_cell.length_b   1.000
_cell.length_c   1.000
_cell.angle_alpha   90.00
_cell.angle_beta   90.00
_cell.angle_gamma   90.00
#
_symmetry.space_group_name_H-M   'P 1'
#
loop_
_entity.id
_entity.type
_entity.pdbx_description
1 polymer ?
#
loop_
_entity_poly.entity_id
_entity_poly.type
_entity_poly.pdbx_seq_one_letter_code
_entity_poly.pdbx_strand_id
1 'polypeptide(L)'
;MTELNRQIESHMRSLKLKGMITAYRDLSERASKSNLRYEEYLALLLEAEVKRKTESSIKAKMAKSRLPYIKTIEEFDFSFQPGLRDKEVIKLSSLEFIAQKANVIFLGPPGVGKTHLSVGLAIKACTARLRVLFMTAQDS
;
A
#
# COMPACT_ATOMS: atom_id res chain seq x y z
N MET A 1 26.90 -10.90 -22.39
CA MET A 1 25.46 -10.54 -22.42
C MET A 1 24.92 -11.00 -23.77
N THR A 2 24.00 -11.95 -23.82
CA THR A 2 23.47 -12.49 -25.09
C THR A 2 22.52 -11.48 -25.77
N GLU A 3 22.38 -11.54 -27.10
CA GLU A 3 21.46 -10.68 -27.85
C GLU A 3 20.01 -10.82 -27.36
N LEU A 4 19.61 -12.05 -27.01
CA LEU A 4 18.31 -12.36 -26.43
C LEU A 4 18.05 -11.58 -25.12
N ASN A 5 19.05 -11.46 -24.22
CA ASN A 5 18.91 -10.69 -22.98
C ASN A 5 18.69 -9.20 -23.26
N ARG A 6 19.33 -8.66 -24.32
CA ARG A 6 19.17 -7.27 -24.72
C ARG A 6 17.75 -7.01 -25.26
N GLN A 7 17.24 -7.93 -26.07
CA GLN A 7 15.88 -7.85 -26.60
C GLN A 7 14.84 -7.92 -25.48
N ILE A 8 15.01 -8.83 -24.52
CA ILE A 8 14.11 -8.95 -23.36
C ILE A 8 14.12 -7.68 -22.52
N GLU A 9 15.29 -7.13 -22.17
CA GLU A 9 15.37 -5.88 -21.41
C GLU A 9 14.73 -4.71 -22.18
N SER A 10 14.89 -4.65 -23.50
CA SER A 10 14.28 -3.63 -24.35
C SER A 10 12.75 -3.69 -24.30
N HIS A 11 12.17 -4.90 -24.44
CA HIS A 11 10.72 -5.12 -24.34
C HIS A 11 10.19 -4.80 -22.95
N MET A 12 10.91 -5.17 -21.88
CA MET A 12 10.50 -4.79 -20.53
C MET A 12 10.51 -3.27 -20.33
N ARG A 13 11.46 -2.54 -20.94
CA ARG A 13 11.51 -1.07 -20.88
C ARG A 13 10.35 -0.42 -21.62
N SER A 14 10.02 -0.89 -22.82
CA SER A 14 8.89 -0.35 -23.61
C SER A 14 7.55 -0.56 -22.89
N LEU A 15 7.37 -1.72 -22.24
CA LEU A 15 6.20 -2.05 -21.42
C LEU A 15 6.21 -1.44 -20.01
N LYS A 16 7.27 -0.69 -19.65
CA LYS A 16 7.47 -0.07 -18.33
C LYS A 16 7.47 -1.09 -17.18
N LEU A 17 7.90 -2.32 -17.43
CA LEU A 17 8.00 -3.43 -16.46
C LEU A 17 9.22 -3.29 -15.56
N LYS A 18 9.36 -2.14 -14.90
CA LYS A 18 10.61 -1.82 -14.21
C LYS A 18 10.87 -2.64 -12.94
N GLY A 19 9.91 -3.41 -12.44
CA GLY A 19 10.14 -4.43 -11.40
C GLY A 19 10.84 -5.66 -11.97
N MET A 20 10.39 -6.15 -13.12
CA MET A 20 11.08 -7.22 -13.86
C MET A 20 12.50 -6.80 -14.24
N ILE A 21 12.70 -5.59 -14.76
CA ILE A 21 14.04 -5.11 -15.14
C ILE A 21 15.03 -5.19 -13.97
N THR A 22 14.60 -4.80 -12.77
CA THR A 22 15.46 -4.83 -11.58
C THR A 22 15.74 -6.27 -11.11
N ALA A 23 14.76 -7.17 -11.21
CA ALA A 23 14.88 -8.55 -10.75
C ALA A 23 15.48 -9.51 -11.79
N TYR A 24 15.48 -9.15 -13.08
CA TYR A 24 15.78 -10.03 -14.20
C TYR A 24 17.14 -10.72 -14.10
N ARG A 25 18.20 -9.95 -13.82
CA ARG A 25 19.57 -10.51 -13.78
C ARG A 25 19.75 -11.50 -12.63
N ASP A 26 19.33 -11.14 -11.42
CA ASP A 26 19.46 -12.00 -10.24
C ASP A 26 18.62 -13.28 -10.39
N LEU A 27 17.36 -13.15 -10.84
CA LEU A 27 16.48 -14.30 -11.03
C LEU A 27 16.96 -15.21 -12.18
N SER A 28 17.52 -14.65 -13.26
CA SER A 28 18.06 -15.43 -14.38
C SER A 28 19.29 -16.24 -13.94
N GLU A 29 20.17 -15.66 -13.14
CA GLU A 29 21.33 -16.36 -12.58
C GLU A 29 20.89 -17.46 -11.61
N ARG A 30 19.92 -17.19 -10.74
CA ARG A 30 19.32 -18.19 -9.85
C ARG A 30 18.65 -19.32 -10.63
N ALA A 31 17.86 -19.02 -11.65
CA ALA A 31 17.22 -20.05 -12.47
C ALA A 31 18.25 -20.97 -13.14
N SER A 32 19.36 -20.41 -13.59
CA SER A 32 20.46 -21.17 -14.20
C SER A 32 21.19 -22.08 -13.19
N LYS A 33 21.31 -21.67 -11.92
CA LYS A 33 22.00 -22.43 -10.87
C LYS A 33 21.09 -23.43 -10.15
N SER A 34 19.81 -23.11 -10.00
CA SER A 34 18.85 -23.82 -9.16
C SER A 34 17.87 -24.69 -9.96
N ASN A 35 18.04 -24.78 -11.28
CA ASN A 35 17.17 -25.51 -12.21
C ASN A 35 15.68 -25.17 -12.03
N LEU A 36 15.38 -23.87 -11.88
CA LEU A 36 13.99 -23.40 -11.79
C LEU A 36 13.25 -23.76 -13.07
N ARG A 37 12.01 -24.22 -12.91
CA ARG A 37 11.12 -24.41 -14.06
C ARG A 37 10.84 -23.05 -14.70
N TYR A 38 10.57 -23.05 -16.01
CA TYR A 38 10.30 -21.82 -16.75
C TYR A 38 9.09 -21.06 -16.18
N GLU A 39 8.07 -21.79 -15.73
CA GLU A 39 6.87 -21.24 -15.12
C GLU A 39 7.18 -20.56 -13.77
N GLU A 40 8.06 -21.15 -12.95
CA GLU A 40 8.47 -20.58 -11.66
C GLU A 40 9.29 -19.32 -11.85
N TYR A 41 10.22 -19.34 -12.80
CA TYR A 41 11.02 -18.16 -13.16
C TYR A 41 10.14 -17.00 -13.63
N LEU A 42 9.18 -17.28 -14.52
CA LEU A 42 8.24 -16.27 -15.01
C LEU A 42 7.36 -15.73 -13.88
N ALA A 43 6.87 -16.60 -12.99
CA ALA A 43 6.06 -16.22 -11.85
C ALA A 43 6.80 -15.24 -10.93
N LEU A 44 8.07 -15.53 -10.59
CA LEU A 44 8.90 -14.65 -9.75
C LEU A 44 9.14 -13.27 -10.38
N LEU A 45 9.38 -13.23 -11.70
CA LEU A 45 9.53 -11.97 -12.43
C LEU A 45 8.24 -11.14 -12.38
N LEU A 46 7.09 -11.77 -12.64
CA LEU A 46 5.79 -11.11 -12.60
C LEU A 46 5.45 -10.63 -11.18
N GLU A 47 5.77 -11.42 -10.15
CA GLU A 47 5.60 -11.04 -8.75
C GLU A 47 6.40 -9.77 -8.41
N ALA A 48 7.66 -9.69 -8.85
CA ALA A 48 8.49 -8.49 -8.67
C ALA A 48 7.86 -7.24 -9.30
N GLU A 49 7.25 -7.39 -10.48
CA GLU A 49 6.53 -6.29 -11.14
C GLU A 49 5.25 -5.90 -10.42
N VAL A 50 4.42 -6.88 -10.05
CA VAL A 50 3.17 -6.65 -9.32
C VAL A 50 3.44 -5.96 -7.99
N LYS A 51 4.44 -6.42 -7.24
CA LYS A 51 4.87 -5.81 -5.98
C LYS A 51 5.26 -4.35 -6.19
N ARG A 52 6.14 -4.07 -7.15
CA ARG A 52 6.62 -2.71 -7.41
C ARG A 52 5.51 -1.77 -7.90
N LYS A 53 4.63 -2.23 -8.77
CA LYS A 53 3.45 -1.45 -9.21
C LYS A 53 2.49 -1.17 -8.06
N THR A 54 2.29 -2.15 -7.18
CA THR A 54 1.45 -2.01 -5.99
C THR A 54 2.02 -0.95 -5.04
N GLU A 55 3.30 -1.05 -4.69
CA GLU A 55 4.00 -0.06 -3.86
C GLU A 55 3.97 1.35 -4.48
N SER A 56 4.22 1.45 -5.78
CA SER A 56 4.17 2.75 -6.49
C SER A 56 2.76 3.35 -6.49
N SER A 57 1.73 2.52 -6.67
CA SER A 57 0.33 2.94 -6.58
C SER A 57 -0.01 3.43 -5.17
N ILE A 58 0.42 2.73 -4.13
CA ILE A 58 0.17 3.11 -2.73
C ILE A 58 0.88 4.43 -2.43
N LYS A 59 2.17 4.56 -2.76
CA LYS A 59 2.94 5.81 -2.58
C LYS A 59 2.28 7.00 -3.28
N ALA A 60 1.82 6.82 -4.51
CA ALA A 60 1.14 7.88 -5.26
C ALA A 60 -0.18 8.30 -4.61
N LYS A 61 -0.96 7.35 -4.05
CA LYS A 61 -2.21 7.64 -3.34
C LYS A 61 -1.96 8.32 -2.00
N MET A 62 -0.98 7.85 -1.24
CA MET A 62 -0.51 8.50 -0.01
C MET A 62 -0.10 9.95 -0.29
N ALA A 63 0.72 10.21 -1.30
CA ALA A 63 1.14 11.57 -1.67
C ALA A 63 -0.04 12.48 -2.05
N LYS A 64 -1.08 11.94 -2.69
CA LYS A 64 -2.28 12.69 -3.08
C LYS A 64 -3.30 12.90 -1.95
N SER A 65 -3.19 12.14 -0.86
CA SER A 65 -4.18 12.14 0.23
C SER A 65 -4.16 13.39 1.10
N ARG A 66 -3.12 14.24 1.01
CA ARG A 66 -2.95 15.45 1.85
C ARG A 66 -2.98 15.17 3.36
N LEU A 67 -2.58 13.97 3.77
CA LEU A 67 -2.51 13.63 5.18
C LEU A 67 -1.52 14.56 5.90
N PRO A 68 -1.88 15.09 7.08
CA PRO A 68 -1.02 16.03 7.81
C PRO A 68 0.24 15.35 8.37
N TYR A 69 0.18 14.05 8.62
CA TYR A 69 1.28 13.21 9.08
C TYR A 69 0.96 11.73 8.81
N ILE A 70 1.95 10.85 9.01
CA ILE A 70 1.78 9.40 8.93
C ILE A 70 1.75 8.84 10.36
N LYS A 71 0.58 8.35 10.79
CA LYS A 71 0.41 7.58 12.03
C LYS A 71 -0.60 6.47 11.81
N THR A 72 -0.18 5.22 12.00
CA THR A 72 -0.98 4.02 11.81
C THR A 72 -1.96 3.81 12.98
N ILE A 73 -2.96 2.95 12.78
CA ILE A 73 -3.90 2.60 13.86
C ILE A 73 -3.16 1.82 14.95
N GLU A 74 -2.18 1.01 14.56
CA GLU A 74 -1.34 0.21 15.45
C GLU A 74 -0.48 1.07 16.40
N GLU A 75 -0.16 2.31 16.01
CA GLU A 75 0.54 3.28 16.86
C GLU A 75 -0.40 4.06 17.79
N PHE A 76 -1.70 3.80 17.76
CA PHE A 76 -2.66 4.45 18.67
C PHE A 76 -2.58 3.81 20.06
N ASP A 77 -2.34 4.62 21.08
CA ASP A 77 -2.33 4.16 22.46
C ASP A 77 -3.75 4.22 23.05
N PHE A 78 -4.40 3.06 23.11
CA PHE A 78 -5.74 2.89 23.65
C PHE A 78 -5.83 3.11 25.17
N SER A 79 -4.72 3.07 25.89
CA SER A 79 -4.71 3.29 27.35
C SER A 79 -5.14 4.73 27.73
N PHE A 80 -4.92 5.70 26.82
CA PHE A 80 -5.35 7.09 27.00
C PHE A 80 -6.85 7.32 26.78
N GLN A 81 -7.58 6.31 26.29
CA GLN A 81 -9.03 6.37 26.08
C GLN A 81 -9.73 5.08 26.58
N PRO A 82 -9.89 4.91 27.90
CA PRO A 82 -10.49 3.69 28.47
C PRO A 82 -11.93 3.42 28.01
N GLY A 83 -12.65 4.45 27.57
CA GLY A 83 -14.00 4.33 27.01
C GLY A 83 -14.06 3.97 25.53
N LEU A 84 -12.94 4.00 24.81
CA LEU A 84 -12.87 3.59 23.42
C LEU A 84 -12.73 2.07 23.35
N ARG A 85 -13.60 1.42 22.58
CA ARG A 85 -13.54 -0.03 22.40
C ARG A 85 -12.55 -0.36 21.30
N ASP A 86 -11.35 -0.83 21.67
CA ASP A 86 -10.27 -1.21 20.74
C ASP A 86 -10.77 -2.10 19.60
N LYS A 87 -11.63 -3.08 19.95
CA LYS A 87 -12.23 -4.02 18.99
C LYS A 87 -12.99 -3.32 17.87
N GLU A 88 -13.68 -2.21 18.16
CA GLU A 88 -14.43 -1.47 17.14
C GLU A 88 -13.50 -0.70 16.21
N VAL A 89 -12.45 -0.08 16.75
CA VAL A 89 -11.43 0.62 15.96
C VAL A 89 -10.68 -0.37 15.06
N ILE A 90 -10.31 -1.53 15.59
CA ILE A 90 -9.70 -2.62 14.82
C ILE A 90 -10.68 -3.10 13.75
N LYS A 91 -11.99 -3.24 14.04
CA LYS A 91 -12.98 -3.59 13.02
C LYS A 91 -13.03 -2.55 11.90
N LEU A 92 -12.97 -1.25 12.22
CA LEU A 92 -12.93 -0.18 11.21
C LEU A 92 -11.69 -0.25 10.32
N SER A 93 -10.57 -0.78 10.81
CA SER A 93 -9.35 -0.98 10.01
C SER A 93 -9.51 -1.95 8.84
N SER A 94 -10.55 -2.80 8.85
CA SER A 94 -10.94 -3.65 7.72
C SER A 94 -11.49 -2.86 6.53
N LEU A 95 -11.87 -1.60 6.75
CA LEU A 95 -12.48 -0.70 5.76
C LEU A 95 -13.84 -1.18 5.21
N GLU A 96 -14.48 -2.15 5.86
CA GLU A 96 -15.77 -2.70 5.43
C GLU A 96 -16.86 -1.62 5.31
N PHE A 97 -16.81 -0.59 6.16
CA PHE A 97 -17.71 0.55 6.11
C PHE A 97 -17.69 1.27 4.76
N ILE A 98 -16.55 1.29 4.05
CA ILE A 98 -16.44 1.90 2.71
C ILE A 98 -17.24 1.07 1.69
N ALA A 99 -17.13 -0.25 1.74
CA ALA A 99 -17.88 -1.14 0.87
C ALA A 99 -19.40 -1.04 1.13
N GLN A 100 -19.78 -0.88 2.40
CA GLN A 100 -21.16 -0.68 2.84
C GLN A 100 -21.67 0.75 2.58
N LYS A 101 -20.84 1.67 2.07
CA LYS A 101 -21.16 3.10 1.90
C LYS A 101 -21.62 3.78 3.20
N ALA A 102 -21.11 3.32 4.34
CA ALA A 102 -21.38 3.87 5.65
C ALA A 102 -20.37 4.98 6.01
N ASN A 103 -20.79 5.88 6.89
CA ASN A 103 -19.93 6.95 7.40
C ASN A 103 -19.42 6.61 8.81
N VAL A 104 -18.17 6.96 9.08
CA VAL A 104 -17.56 6.85 10.41
C VAL A 104 -17.36 8.26 10.95
N ILE A 105 -17.88 8.53 12.14
CA ILE A 105 -17.77 9.81 12.82
C ILE A 105 -17.15 9.58 14.20
N PHE A 106 -16.02 10.22 14.46
CA PHE A 106 -15.39 10.21 15.79
C PHE A 106 -15.90 11.39 16.62
N LEU A 107 -16.55 11.10 17.75
CA LEU A 107 -17.09 12.10 18.67
C LEU A 107 -16.34 12.03 20.01
N GLY A 108 -16.04 13.20 20.59
CA GLY A 108 -15.40 13.30 21.90
C GLY A 108 -14.68 14.63 22.12
N PRO A 109 -14.16 14.88 23.34
CA PRO A 109 -13.41 16.10 23.69
C PRO A 109 -12.18 16.34 22.79
N PRO A 110 -11.69 17.58 22.62
CA PRO A 110 -10.43 17.83 21.91
C PRO A 110 -9.25 17.08 22.57
N GLY A 111 -8.23 16.73 21.79
CA GLY A 111 -7.02 16.06 22.30
C GLY A 111 -7.10 14.53 22.47
N VAL A 112 -8.26 13.90 22.32
CA VAL A 112 -8.44 12.44 22.53
C VAL A 112 -8.04 11.55 21.34
N GLY A 113 -7.25 12.08 20.40
CA GLY A 113 -6.70 11.29 19.29
C GLY A 113 -7.64 10.98 18.12
N LYS A 114 -8.79 11.65 18.00
CA LYS A 114 -9.70 11.53 16.84
C LYS A 114 -9.01 11.71 15.49
N THR A 115 -8.15 12.72 15.37
CA THR A 115 -7.37 13.00 14.15
C THR A 115 -6.41 11.86 13.84
N HIS A 116 -5.78 11.26 14.86
CA HIS A 116 -4.90 10.09 14.68
C HIS A 116 -5.71 8.93 14.10
N LEU A 117 -6.87 8.60 14.69
CA LEU A 117 -7.72 7.50 14.20
C LEU A 117 -8.16 7.73 12.73
N SER A 118 -8.57 8.95 12.39
CA SER A 118 -8.90 9.30 11.00
C SER A 118 -7.70 9.16 10.05
N VAL A 119 -6.50 9.60 10.46
CA VAL A 119 -5.26 9.44 9.69
C VAL A 119 -4.89 7.96 9.53
N GLY A 120 -5.02 7.16 10.59
CA GLY A 120 -4.76 5.72 10.56
C GLY A 120 -5.68 4.97 9.61
N LEU A 121 -6.99 5.27 9.63
CA LEU A 121 -7.95 4.70 8.69
C LEU A 121 -7.66 5.14 7.25
N ALA A 122 -7.28 6.40 7.04
CA ALA A 122 -6.88 6.90 5.73
C ALA A 122 -5.63 6.17 5.18
N ILE A 123 -4.64 5.89 6.02
CA ILE A 123 -3.46 5.10 5.65
C ILE A 123 -3.85 3.69 5.25
N LYS A 124 -4.72 3.02 6.03
CA LYS A 124 -5.26 1.70 5.69
C LYS A 124 -5.96 1.73 4.33
N ALA A 125 -6.80 2.73 4.07
CA ALA A 125 -7.49 2.89 2.79
C ALA A 125 -6.52 3.12 1.62
N CYS A 126 -5.51 3.96 1.77
CA CYS A 126 -4.45 4.14 0.76
C CYS A 126 -3.68 2.84 0.50
N THR A 127 -3.41 2.05 1.54
CA THR A 127 -2.72 0.75 1.46
C THR A 127 -3.59 -0.29 0.74
N ALA A 128 -4.90 -0.26 0.96
CA ALA A 128 -5.91 -0.99 0.20
C ALA A 128 -6.14 -0.44 -1.23
N ARG A 129 -5.27 0.47 -1.70
CA ARG A 129 -5.30 1.10 -3.02
C ARG A 129 -6.55 1.94 -3.30
N LEU A 130 -7.28 2.37 -2.27
CA LEU A 130 -8.39 3.30 -2.39
C LEU A 130 -7.88 4.74 -2.51
N ARG A 131 -8.66 5.61 -3.17
CA ARG A 131 -8.37 7.04 -3.23
C ARG A 131 -8.89 7.69 -1.96
N VAL A 132 -8.06 8.51 -1.33
CA VAL A 132 -8.39 9.21 -0.09
C VAL A 132 -8.04 10.69 -0.27
N LEU A 133 -8.81 11.56 0.37
CA LEU A 133 -8.52 12.97 0.53
C LEU A 133 -8.78 13.34 2.00
N PHE A 134 -7.78 13.93 2.64
CA PHE A 134 -7.89 14.49 3.98
C PHE A 134 -8.06 16.01 3.85
N MET A 135 -9.07 16.55 4.53
CA MET A 135 -9.39 17.98 4.54
C MET A 135 -9.82 18.39 5.94
N THR A 136 -9.52 19.63 6.34
CA THR A 136 -10.14 20.20 7.52
C THR A 136 -11.48 20.82 7.12
N ALA A 137 -12.44 20.85 8.04
CA ALA A 137 -13.76 21.44 7.78
C ALA A 137 -13.69 22.95 7.50
N GLN A 138 -12.56 23.60 7.81
CA GLN A 138 -12.33 25.03 7.56
C GLN A 138 -11.74 25.28 6.16
N ASP A 139 -11.24 24.25 5.46
CA ASP A 139 -10.65 24.36 4.12
C ASP A 139 -11.69 24.13 2.99
N SER A 140 -12.99 24.33 3.27
CA SER A 140 -14.11 24.09 2.35
C SER A 140 -14.67 25.38 1.74
#